data_AF-A0A7N0T366-F1
#
_entry.id   AF-A0A7N0T366-F1
#
_cell.length_a   1.000
_cell.length_b   1.000
_cell.length_c   1.000
_cell.angle_alpha   90.00
_cell.angle_beta   90.00
_cell.angle_gamma   90.00
#
_symmetry.space_group_name_H-M   'P 1'
#
loop_
_entity.id
_entity.type
_entity.pdbx_description
1 polymer ?
#
loop_
_entity_poly.entity_id
_entity_poly.type
_entity_poly.pdbx_seq_one_letter_code
_entity_poly.pdbx_strand_id
1 'polypeptide(L)' 'MNLIDWFKSKVAVRQGEEVVDPLIVVQPTPRQLKRVLLVCLRCIDADVAKRPKMGQVVHMLEAEELSFRASTIQAQR' A
#
# COMPACT_ATOMS: atom_id res chain seq x y z
N MET A 1 10.53 18.01 -8.04
CA MET A 1 9.55 16.97 -7.69
C MET A 1 10.23 15.62 -7.94
N ASN A 2 10.33 14.73 -6.94
CA ASN A 2 10.88 13.39 -7.12
C ASN A 2 9.76 12.34 -7.23
N LEU A 3 10.10 11.10 -7.60
CA LEU A 3 9.14 10.01 -7.76
C LEU A 3 8.33 9.72 -6.49
N ILE A 4 8.99 9.76 -5.32
CA ILE A 4 8.37 9.49 -4.02
C ILE A 4 7.32 10.56 -3.68
N ASP A 5 7.64 11.83 -3.92
CA ASP A 5 6.74 12.96 -3.66
C ASP A 5 5.53 12.93 -4.60
N TRP A 6 5.76 12.62 -5.89
CA TRP A 6 4.68 12.41 -6.86
C TRP A 6 3.77 11.26 -6.44
N PHE A 7 4.35 10.11 -6.08
CA PHE A 7 3.59 8.95 -5.62
C PHE A 7 2.74 9.26 -4.39
N LYS A 8 3.35 9.86 -3.35
CA LYS A 8 2.64 10.26 -2.12
C LYS A 8 1.49 11.23 -2.43
N SER A 9 1.72 12.18 -3.34
CA SER A 9 0.68 13.11 -3.78
C SER A 9 -0.49 12.37 -4.44
N LYS A 10 -0.23 11.48 -5.40
CA LYS A 10 -1.27 10.68 -6.09
C LYS A 10 -2.10 9.84 -5.13
N VAL A 11 -1.46 9.20 -4.15
CA VAL A 11 -2.18 8.39 -3.15
C VAL A 11 -2.99 9.28 -2.18
N ALA A 12 -2.46 10.44 -1.78
CA ALA A 12 -3.14 11.37 -0.87
C ALA A 12 -4.44 11.94 -1.47
N VAL A 13 -4.45 12.26 -2.77
CA VAL A 13 -5.65 12.72 -3.49
C VAL A 13 -6.57 11.59 -3.96
N ARG A 14 -6.31 10.34 -3.52
CA ARG A 14 -7.07 9.13 -3.87
C ARG A 14 -7.06 8.80 -5.37
N GLN A 15 -6.07 9.27 -6.11
CA GLN A 15 -5.83 8.95 -7.53
C GLN A 15 -4.83 7.79 -7.67
N GLY A 16 -5.05 6.71 -6.93
CA GLY A 16 -4.13 5.56 -6.93
C GLY A 16 -4.08 4.80 -8.27
N GLU A 17 -5.13 4.90 -9.08
CA GLU A 17 -5.23 4.24 -10.39
C GLU A 17 -4.28 4.88 -11.42
N GLU A 18 -3.99 6.18 -11.31
CA GLU A 18 -3.04 6.87 -12.19
C GLU A 18 -1.58 6.46 -11.95
N VAL A 19 -1.32 5.70 -10.88
CA VAL A 19 -0.01 5.12 -10.59
C VAL A 19 0.20 3.80 -11.34
N VAL A 20 -0.86 3.17 -11.84
CA VAL A 20 -0.78 1.90 -12.56
C VAL A 20 -0.15 2.14 -13.93
N ASP A 21 0.87 1.34 -14.25
CA ASP A 21 1.51 1.38 -15.56
C ASP A 21 0.50 1.02 -16.67
N PRO A 22 0.29 1.88 -17.68
CA PRO A 22 -0.61 1.60 -18.80
C PRO A 22 -0.26 0.34 -19.61
N LEU A 23 0.97 -0.17 -19.52
CA LEU A 23 1.44 -1.38 -20.20
C LEU A 23 1.04 -2.67 -19.48
N ILE A 24 0.47 -2.59 -18.28
CA ILE A 24 -0.06 -3.76 -17.56
C ILE A 24 -1.33 -4.26 -18.28
N VAL A 25 -1.21 -5.43 -18.92
CA VAL A 25 -2.31 -6.04 -19.70
C VAL A 25 -3.49 -6.45 -18.80
N VAL A 26 -3.18 -7.06 -17.66
CA VAL A 26 -4.18 -7.49 -16.67
C VAL A 26 -4.21 -6.48 -15.54
N GLN A 27 -5.16 -5.57 -15.60
CA GLN A 27 -5.29 -4.52 -14.60
C GLN A 27 -5.55 -5.11 -13.20
N PRO A 28 -4.88 -4.59 -12.15
CA PRO A 28 -5.11 -5.06 -10.80
C PRO A 28 -6.53 -4.73 -10.37
N THR A 29 -7.14 -5.60 -9.57
CA THR A 29 -8.40 -5.27 -8.91
C THR A 29 -8.19 -4.08 -7.95
N PRO A 30 -9.24 -3.31 -7.61
CA PRO A 30 -9.12 -2.21 -6.64
C PRO A 30 -8.54 -2.66 -5.29
N ARG A 31 -8.82 -3.90 -4.88
CA ARG A 31 -8.27 -4.50 -3.65
C ARG A 31 -6.77 -4.75 -3.75
N GLN A 32 -6.31 -5.31 -4.86
CA GLN A 32 -4.89 -5.55 -5.14
C GLN A 32 -4.12 -4.23 -5.21
N LEU A 33 -4.65 -3.25 -5.94
CA LEU A 33 -4.05 -1.93 -6.06
C LEU A 33 -3.92 -1.26 -4.70
N LYS A 34 -5.00 -1.21 -3.92
CA LYS A 34 -4.97 -0.63 -2.56
C LYS A 34 -3.93 -1.30 -1.67
N ARG A 35 -3.83 -2.63 -1.71
CA ARG A 35 -2.83 -3.39 -0.94
C ARG A 35 -1.41 -2.99 -1.34
N VAL A 36 -1.09 -3.02 -2.63
CA VAL A 36 0.25 -2.68 -3.13
C VAL A 36 0.61 -1.23 -2.77
N LEU A 37 -0.30 -0.28 -2.96
CA LEU A 37 -0.08 1.13 -2.59
C LEU A 37 0.22 1.28 -1.08
N LEU A 38 -0.50 0.57 -0.22
CA LEU A 38 -0.25 0.58 1.22
C LEU A 38 1.11 -0.04 1.58
N VAL A 39 1.49 -1.14 0.94
CA VAL A 39 2.82 -1.74 1.11
C VAL A 39 3.91 -0.74 0.71
N CYS A 40 3.78 -0.11 -0.46
CA CYS A 40 4.71 0.91 -0.93
C CYS A 40 4.87 2.05 0.07
N LEU A 41 3.77 2.59 0.61
CA LEU A 41 3.82 3.67 1.61
C LEU A 41 4.58 3.28 2.88
N ARG A 42 4.42 2.04 3.37
CA ARG A 42 5.15 1.57 4.55
C ARG A 42 6.64 1.34 4.26
N CYS A 43 6.98 0.86 3.06
CA CYS A 43 8.37 0.66 2.66
C CYS A 43 9.16 1.97 2.53
N ILE A 44 8.49 3.07 2.17
CA ILE A 44 9.11 4.39 1.97
C ILE A 44 8.89 5.35 3.16
N ASP A 45 8.50 4.83 4.32
CA ASP A 45 8.29 5.66 5.52
C ASP A 45 9.59 6.43 5.85
N ALA A 46 9.43 7.69 6.24
CA ALA A 46 10.56 8.53 6.63
C ALA A 46 11.23 7.99 7.90
N ASP A 47 10.45 7.38 8.78
CA ASP A 47 10.93 6.69 9.97
C ASP A 47 11.33 5.25 9.60
N VAL A 48 12.64 4.99 9.66
CA VAL A 48 13.21 3.67 9.31
C VAL A 48 12.66 2.57 10.21
N ALA A 49 12.31 2.86 11.47
CA ALA A 49 11.79 1.86 12.40
C ALA A 49 10.36 1.39 12.03
N LYS A 50 9.63 2.17 11.23
CA LYS A 50 8.30 1.82 10.72
C LYS A 50 8.33 1.01 9.43
N ARG A 51 9.48 0.93 8.76
CA ARG A 51 9.63 0.19 7.52
C ARG A 51 9.54 -1.32 7.81
N PRO A 52 8.72 -2.06 7.06
CA PRO A 52 8.60 -3.51 7.24
C PRO A 52 9.90 -4.22 6.84
N LYS A 53 10.21 -5.33 7.52
CA LYS A 53 11.22 -6.27 7.05
C LYS A 53 10.72 -6.98 5.79
N MET A 54 11.62 -7.45 4.94
CA MET A 54 11.26 -8.12 3.69
C MET A 54 10.29 -9.30 3.86
N GLY A 55 10.44 -10.12 4.91
CA GLY A 55 9.48 -11.19 5.20
C GLY A 55 8.06 -10.68 5.51
N GLN A 56 7.94 -9.53 6.18
CA GLN A 56 6.65 -8.87 6.41
C GLN A 56 6.07 -8.32 5.09
N VAL A 57 6.91 -7.78 4.21
CA VAL A 57 6.50 -7.32 2.87
C VAL A 57 5.90 -8.46 2.06
N VAL A 58 6.56 -9.63 2.05
CA VAL A 58 6.06 -10.84 1.37
C VAL A 58 4.67 -11.23 1.92
N HIS A 59 4.54 -11.37 3.23
CA HIS A 59 3.24 -11.69 3.84
C HIS A 59 2.17 -10.64 3.54
N MET A 60 2.52 -9.35 3.56
CA MET A 60 1.58 -8.28 3.23
C MET A 60 1.11 -8.33 1.77
N LEU A 61 1.97 -8.75 0.84
CA LEU A 61 1.62 -8.94 -0.57
C LEU A 61 0.80 -10.22 -0.79
N GLU A 62 1.08 -11.28 -0.04
CA GLU A 62 0.37 -12.57 -0.14
C GLU A 62 -0.97 -12.62 0.60
N ALA A 63 -1.26 -11.65 1.50
CA ALA A 63 -2.43 -11.64 2.41
C ALA A 63 -3.82 -11.46 1.73
N GLU A 64 -4.04 -12.01 0.55
CA GLU A 64 -5.33 -11.93 -0.14
C GLU A 64 -6.42 -12.82 0.46
N GLU A 65 -6.10 -13.83 1.29
CA GLU A 65 -7.11 -14.76 1.81
C GLU A 65 -7.78 -14.33 3.13
N LEU A 66 -7.11 -13.65 4.07
CA LEU A 66 -7.72 -13.39 5.39
C LEU A 66 -7.25 -12.05 5.98
N SER A 67 -8.16 -11.33 6.64
CA SER A 67 -7.94 -10.19 7.55
C SER A 67 -7.97 -8.76 6.98
N PHE A 68 -9.19 -8.29 6.73
CA PHE A 68 -9.58 -6.94 7.16
C PHE A 68 -9.65 -6.92 8.69
N ARG A 69 -8.54 -6.69 9.40
CA ARG A 69 -8.55 -6.35 10.84
C ARG A 69 -7.41 -5.41 11.20
N ALA A 70 -7.54 -4.15 10.80
CA ALA A 70 -6.79 -3.04 11.41
C ALA A 70 -7.71 -1.92 11.91
N SER A 71 -8.97 -2.25 12.24
CA SER A 71 -9.92 -1.31 12.83
C SER A 71 -11.06 -2.02 13.58
N THR A 72 -10.73 -2.79 14.63
CA THR A 72 -11.70 -3.13 15.70
C THR A 72 -11.07 -3.27 17.10
N ILE A 73 -9.80 -2.89 17.32
CA ILE A 73 -9.23 -2.88 18.70
C ILE A 73 -8.82 -1.47 19.09
N GLN A 74 -9.76 -0.51 19.04
CA GLN A 74 -9.74 0.74 19.83
C GLN A 74 -11.17 1.28 20.07
N ALA A 75 -12.15 0.40 20.22
CA ALA A 75 -13.47 0.76 20.76
C ALA A 75 -13.79 -0.16 21.94
N GLN A 76 -12.93 -0.12 22.96
CA GLN A 76 -13.17 -0.58 24.33
C GLN A 76 -11.95 -0.20 25.18
N ARG A 77 -11.87 1.08 25.52
CA ARG A 77 -11.31 1.60 26.77
C ARG A 77 -11.89 2.98 27.02
#